data_AF-A0A4Z2DA30-F1
#
_entry.id   AF-A0A4Z2DA30-F1
#
_cell.length_a   1.000
_cell.length_b   1.000
_cell.length_c   1.000
_cell.angle_alpha   90.00
_cell.angle_beta   90.00
_cell.angle_gamma   90.00
#
_symmetry.space_group_name_H-M   'P 1'
#
loop_
_entity.id
_entity.type
_entity.pdbx_description
1 polymer ?
#
loop_
_entity_poly.entity_id
_entity_poly.type
_entity_poly.pdbx_seq_one_letter_code
_entity_poly.pdbx_strand_id
1 'polypeptide(L)'
;MSISILIMGRSKIQIIGPNGEIYQPTLKIQRNNDPNKDAEVLYDAMKGWALNEIFMTPNFNVPLFESFYASIDTSYDISHLFTVIVSVDTDKQVQKKYSSETQRSSHQRIIIRDQFKALYGKDLITELSSETSGHFKKLLKMLLTDTDKMNARALYKAMKGGGTDESTIIEVLCTSSNCEIEDIKIAYQSVLKDYGISDPRRTLESDVEDDLSGPFKNLVIALLQAKREEIPFEIAEQIQSKGIKSVVDMNLVEQDVETLWDAGEARLGTDEAAIIKILASRSVWHIQAIAQHYEKKYGKSLVDSLASETSGDFESALLLTLNTCLNRPKAYADLLLKAMKGLGTDDCTLMRIIVSRCELDLGSICQEFERSQGSSLEEWIRSETSGDYQKLLLALIGAEWS
;
A
#
# COMPACT_ATOMS: atom_id res chain seq x y z
N MET A 1 -5.44 22.19 16.64
CA MET A 1 -5.47 21.87 15.20
C MET A 1 -6.62 20.91 14.98
N SER A 2 -7.71 21.33 14.33
CA SER A 2 -8.84 20.42 14.06
C SER A 2 -8.38 19.32 13.11
N ILE A 3 -8.35 18.08 13.60
CA ILE A 3 -8.07 16.88 12.81
C ILE A 3 -9.26 16.70 11.86
N SER A 4 -9.12 17.25 10.67
CA SER A 4 -10.07 17.08 9.58
C SER A 4 -9.30 16.59 8.35
N ILE A 5 -8.50 15.55 8.55
CA ILE A 5 -8.00 14.70 7.47
C ILE A 5 -9.09 13.65 7.28
N LEU A 6 -10.05 13.96 6.41
CA LEU A 6 -11.02 12.97 5.95
C LEU A 6 -10.31 12.19 4.84
N ILE A 7 -9.81 10.99 5.14
CA ILE A 7 -9.42 10.06 4.08
C ILE A 7 -10.73 9.49 3.53
N MET A 8 -11.19 10.03 2.40
CA MET A 8 -12.37 9.48 1.74
C MET A 8 -12.06 8.03 1.33
N GLY A 9 -12.79 7.07 1.90
CA GLY A 9 -12.69 5.65 1.53
C GLY A 9 -11.66 4.82 2.31
N ARG A 10 -11.02 5.32 3.38
CA ARG A 10 -10.18 4.51 4.29
C ARG A 10 -10.54 4.74 5.75
N SER A 11 -10.34 3.72 6.58
CA SER A 11 -10.65 3.82 8.00
C SER A 11 -9.69 4.78 8.71
N LYS A 12 -10.22 5.82 9.34
CA LYS A 12 -9.42 6.81 10.10
C LYS A 12 -8.61 6.18 11.22
N ILE A 13 -9.04 5.03 11.73
CA ILE A 13 -8.34 4.34 12.82
C ILE A 13 -6.92 3.93 12.42
N GLN A 14 -6.66 3.75 11.13
CA GLN A 14 -5.36 3.31 10.61
C GLN A 14 -4.27 4.39 10.69
N ILE A 15 -4.63 5.66 10.88
CA ILE A 15 -3.64 6.75 11.00
C ILE A 15 -3.14 6.93 12.44
N ILE A 16 -3.74 6.24 13.41
CA ILE A 16 -3.31 6.30 14.81
C ILE A 16 -2.48 5.05 15.09
N GLY A 17 -1.25 5.28 15.53
CA GLY A 17 -0.34 4.24 15.97
C GLY A 17 -0.64 3.72 17.37
N PRO A 18 0.00 2.62 17.78
CA PRO A 18 -0.24 1.97 19.05
C PRO A 18 0.15 2.83 20.28
N ASN A 19 0.98 3.87 20.12
CA ASN A 19 1.33 4.81 21.20
C ASN A 19 0.60 6.15 21.08
N GLY A 20 -0.42 6.23 20.22
CA GLY A 20 -1.19 7.46 19.97
C GLY A 20 -0.52 8.44 19.01
N GLU A 21 0.58 8.06 18.37
CA GLU A 21 1.19 8.84 17.30
C GLU A 21 0.26 8.92 16.08
N ILE A 22 0.23 10.07 15.43
CA ILE A 22 -0.54 10.26 14.20
C ILE A 22 0.39 10.11 13.02
N TYR A 23 0.16 9.09 12.21
CA TYR A 23 0.92 8.84 11.00
C TYR A 23 0.67 9.88 9.93
N GLN A 24 1.72 10.17 9.16
CA GLN A 24 1.74 11.25 8.18
C GLN A 24 1.76 10.68 6.76
N PRO A 25 0.82 11.08 5.90
CA PRO A 25 0.86 10.72 4.48
C PRO A 25 1.88 11.58 3.72
N THR A 26 2.28 11.15 2.52
CA THR A 26 3.04 11.97 1.57
C THR A 26 2.11 12.73 0.63
N LEU A 27 0.95 12.15 0.28
CA LEU A 27 -0.12 12.78 -0.48
C LEU A 27 -1.19 13.33 0.48
N LYS A 28 -1.36 14.65 0.50
CA LYS A 28 -2.43 15.37 1.22
C LYS A 28 -3.64 15.55 0.31
N ILE A 29 -4.81 15.12 0.76
CA ILE A 29 -6.02 15.12 -0.08
C ILE A 29 -6.61 16.54 -0.18
N GLN A 30 -6.90 17.01 -1.41
CA GLN A 30 -7.60 18.28 -1.62
C GLN A 30 -9.12 18.13 -1.42
N ARG A 31 -9.76 19.15 -0.80
CA ARG A 31 -11.22 19.15 -0.53
C ARG A 31 -12.10 19.64 -1.68
N ASN A 32 -11.56 20.49 -2.55
CA ASN A 32 -12.27 21.04 -3.71
C ASN A 32 -11.62 20.51 -4.98
N ASN A 33 -12.20 19.48 -5.58
CA ASN A 33 -11.77 18.95 -6.86
C ASN A 33 -12.85 19.14 -7.94
N ASP A 34 -12.44 19.39 -9.18
CA ASP A 34 -13.30 19.33 -10.37
C ASP A 34 -12.82 18.18 -11.28
N PRO A 35 -13.39 16.97 -11.14
CA PRO A 35 -13.00 15.81 -11.92
C PRO A 35 -13.16 15.98 -13.43
N ASN A 36 -14.02 16.90 -13.91
CA ASN A 36 -14.18 17.16 -15.33
C ASN A 36 -12.96 17.91 -15.87
N LYS A 37 -12.51 18.94 -15.15
CA LYS A 37 -11.31 19.69 -15.50
C LYS A 37 -10.07 18.79 -15.53
N ASP A 38 -10.00 17.81 -14.64
CA ASP A 38 -8.91 16.83 -14.61
C ASP A 38 -8.92 15.90 -15.81
N ALA A 39 -10.11 15.41 -16.15
CA ALA A 39 -10.28 14.58 -17.34
C ALA A 39 -9.90 15.36 -18.61
N GLU A 40 -10.24 16.65 -18.69
CA GLU A 40 -9.84 17.54 -19.78
C GLU A 40 -8.32 17.70 -19.89
N VAL A 41 -7.63 18.02 -18.78
CA VAL A 41 -6.16 18.15 -18.79
C VAL A 41 -5.48 16.83 -19.18
N LEU A 42 -5.98 15.69 -18.70
CA LEU A 42 -5.47 14.37 -19.10
C LEU A 42 -5.69 14.10 -20.59
N TYR A 43 -6.86 14.43 -21.12
CA TYR A 43 -7.18 14.21 -22.52
C TYR A 43 -6.31 15.07 -23.44
N ASP A 44 -6.08 16.33 -23.08
CA ASP A 44 -5.23 17.23 -23.86
C ASP A 44 -3.75 16.81 -23.80
N ALA A 45 -3.25 16.35 -22.65
CA ALA A 45 -1.90 15.78 -22.54
C ALA A 45 -1.72 14.57 -23.48
N MET A 46 -2.73 13.69 -23.56
CA MET A 46 -2.67 12.50 -24.45
C MET A 46 -2.77 12.82 -25.94
N LYS A 47 -3.34 13.98 -26.33
CA LYS A 47 -3.34 14.40 -27.74
C LYS A 47 -1.93 14.72 -28.25
N GLY A 48 -1.03 15.18 -27.39
CA GLY A 48 0.39 15.35 -27.71
C GLY A 48 1.05 14.02 -28.09
N TRP A 49 0.63 12.92 -27.46
CA TRP A 49 1.21 11.58 -27.65
C TRP A 49 0.85 10.97 -29.01
N ALA A 50 -0.41 11.09 -29.41
CA ALA A 50 -0.91 10.55 -30.69
C ALA A 50 -0.30 11.23 -31.94
N LEU A 51 0.20 12.45 -31.83
CA LEU A 51 0.87 13.13 -32.94
C LEU A 51 2.26 12.53 -33.22
N ASN A 52 2.97 12.02 -32.21
CA ASN A 52 4.30 11.44 -32.38
C ASN A 52 4.30 10.12 -33.21
N GLU A 53 3.20 9.35 -33.20
CA GLU A 53 3.09 8.13 -34.02
C GLU A 53 2.88 8.41 -35.52
N ILE A 54 2.18 9.50 -35.88
CA ILE A 54 1.89 9.83 -37.29
C ILE A 54 3.16 10.24 -38.05
N PHE A 55 4.13 10.86 -37.37
CA PHE A 55 5.37 11.38 -37.96
C PHE A 55 6.54 10.37 -38.04
N MET A 56 6.40 9.16 -37.49
CA MET A 56 7.38 8.07 -37.65
C MET A 56 7.18 7.26 -38.94
N THR A 57 6.21 7.64 -39.79
CA THR A 57 6.05 7.05 -41.12
C THR A 57 7.04 7.72 -42.11
N PRO A 58 7.79 6.96 -42.94
CA PRO A 58 8.98 7.50 -43.63
C PRO A 58 8.76 8.55 -44.74
N ASN A 59 7.52 9.02 -44.96
CA ASN A 59 7.14 9.67 -46.22
C ASN A 59 6.60 11.11 -46.10
N PHE A 60 6.75 11.79 -44.96
CA PHE A 60 6.40 13.22 -44.86
C PHE A 60 7.65 14.09 -44.68
N ASN A 61 8.07 14.74 -45.77
CA ASN A 61 9.18 15.70 -45.78
C ASN A 61 8.60 17.12 -45.89
N VAL A 62 8.56 17.87 -44.79
CA VAL A 62 8.14 19.28 -44.78
C VAL A 62 9.11 20.13 -43.94
N PRO A 63 9.99 20.94 -44.56
CA PRO A 63 11.07 21.69 -43.86
C PRO A 63 10.61 22.82 -42.93
N LEU A 64 9.30 23.11 -42.87
CA LEU A 64 8.72 24.17 -42.03
C LEU A 64 8.19 23.67 -40.68
N PHE A 65 8.26 22.35 -40.42
CA PHE A 65 7.75 21.73 -39.19
C PHE A 65 8.83 21.38 -38.15
N GLU A 66 10.10 21.21 -38.54
CA GLU A 66 11.19 20.85 -37.62
C GLU A 66 11.47 21.93 -36.55
N SER A 67 11.28 23.21 -36.86
CA SER A 67 11.54 24.30 -35.89
C SER A 67 10.44 24.47 -34.84
N PHE A 68 9.23 23.92 -35.07
CA PHE A 68 8.12 23.99 -34.12
C PHE A 68 8.07 22.77 -33.18
N TYR A 69 8.61 21.62 -33.62
CA TYR A 69 8.64 20.36 -32.84
C TYR A 69 9.95 20.13 -32.08
N ALA A 70 11.04 20.83 -32.42
CA ALA A 70 12.25 20.84 -31.57
C ALA A 70 12.00 21.40 -30.15
N SER A 71 10.80 21.92 -29.87
CA SER A 71 10.36 22.38 -28.54
C SER A 71 9.27 21.52 -27.89
N ILE A 72 8.79 20.43 -28.51
CA ILE A 72 7.85 19.52 -27.85
C ILE A 72 8.68 18.44 -27.17
N ASP A 73 9.04 18.77 -25.93
CA ASP A 73 9.82 17.95 -25.03
C ASP A 73 8.94 16.83 -24.47
N THR A 74 9.31 15.56 -24.67
CA THR A 74 8.65 14.41 -24.03
C THR A 74 8.64 14.51 -22.49
N SER A 75 9.53 15.32 -21.91
CA SER A 75 9.52 15.71 -20.49
C SER A 75 8.27 16.50 -20.09
N TYR A 76 7.70 17.30 -21.00
CA TYR A 76 6.55 18.18 -20.76
C TYR A 76 5.25 17.39 -20.57
N ASP A 77 5.16 16.27 -21.28
CA ASP A 77 4.00 15.38 -21.39
C ASP A 77 3.83 14.48 -20.16
N ILE A 78 4.93 13.90 -19.68
CA ILE A 78 4.95 13.12 -18.44
C ILE A 78 4.69 14.03 -17.24
N SER A 79 5.23 15.26 -17.25
CA SER A 79 4.99 16.25 -16.21
C SER A 79 3.51 16.57 -15.98
N HIS A 80 2.71 16.66 -17.04
CA HIS A 80 1.25 16.87 -16.93
C HIS A 80 0.54 15.64 -16.38
N LEU A 81 0.95 14.45 -16.79
CA LEU A 81 0.45 13.19 -16.24
C LEU A 81 0.70 13.11 -14.72
N PHE A 82 1.92 13.41 -14.33
CA PHE A 82 2.33 13.49 -12.94
C PHE A 82 1.55 14.56 -12.19
N THR A 83 1.26 15.70 -12.81
CA THR A 83 0.50 16.80 -12.21
C THR A 83 -0.99 16.44 -12.01
N VAL A 84 -1.61 15.63 -12.87
CA VAL A 84 -3.04 15.31 -12.75
C VAL A 84 -3.31 14.02 -11.97
N ILE A 85 -2.46 12.99 -12.14
CA ILE A 85 -2.65 11.67 -11.50
C ILE A 85 -2.02 11.64 -10.09
N VAL A 86 -0.83 12.20 -9.94
CA VAL A 86 0.01 12.08 -8.72
C VAL A 86 0.11 13.42 -8.01
N SER A 87 -0.09 14.48 -8.78
CA SER A 87 -0.02 15.87 -8.39
C SER A 87 1.35 16.30 -7.91
N VAL A 88 2.37 15.89 -8.66
CA VAL A 88 3.75 16.35 -8.44
C VAL A 88 4.09 17.37 -9.50
N ASP A 89 4.17 18.62 -9.05
CA ASP A 89 4.52 19.79 -9.85
C ASP A 89 6.00 19.71 -10.23
N THR A 90 6.29 19.71 -11.53
CA THR A 90 7.61 19.37 -12.08
C THR A 90 8.48 20.59 -12.37
N ASP A 91 7.95 21.80 -12.20
CA ASP A 91 8.65 23.05 -12.52
C ASP A 91 8.86 23.93 -11.27
N LYS A 92 10.13 24.26 -11.00
CA LYS A 92 10.58 25.10 -9.87
C LYS A 92 10.01 26.52 -9.89
N GLN A 93 9.60 27.06 -11.05
CA GLN A 93 8.91 28.36 -11.11
C GLN A 93 7.40 28.26 -10.87
N VAL A 94 6.81 27.09 -11.16
CA VAL A 94 5.37 26.80 -10.97
C VAL A 94 5.09 26.40 -9.51
N GLN A 95 6.07 25.77 -8.83
CA GLN A 95 6.07 25.47 -7.40
C GLN A 95 5.62 26.65 -6.52
N LYS A 96 6.00 27.90 -6.83
CA LYS A 96 5.64 29.05 -5.98
C LYS A 96 4.19 29.53 -6.16
N LYS A 97 3.53 29.10 -7.25
CA LYS A 97 2.18 29.54 -7.63
C LYS A 97 1.12 28.46 -7.39
N TYR A 98 1.47 27.16 -7.43
CA TYR A 98 0.50 26.07 -7.37
C TYR A 98 0.77 24.99 -6.29
N SER A 99 1.80 25.15 -5.45
CA SER A 99 2.21 24.15 -4.42
C SER A 99 1.20 23.85 -3.32
N SER A 100 0.04 24.51 -3.27
CA SER A 100 -1.04 24.21 -2.33
C SER A 100 -2.26 23.53 -2.97
N GLU A 101 -2.27 23.24 -4.28
CA GLU A 101 -3.52 23.08 -5.04
C GLU A 101 -3.72 21.80 -5.87
N THR A 102 -2.85 20.79 -5.86
CA THR A 102 -2.92 19.75 -6.92
C THR A 102 -3.28 18.33 -6.50
N GLN A 103 -3.18 17.90 -5.23
CA GLN A 103 -3.14 16.47 -4.82
C GLN A 103 -4.45 15.64 -4.88
N ARG A 104 -4.40 14.44 -5.51
CA ARG A 104 -5.54 13.52 -5.70
C ARG A 104 -5.44 12.20 -4.91
N SER A 105 -6.50 11.87 -4.16
CA SER A 105 -6.68 10.57 -3.50
C SER A 105 -7.03 9.46 -4.49
N SER A 106 -6.91 8.19 -4.06
CA SER A 106 -7.32 7.01 -4.83
C SER A 106 -8.76 7.14 -5.31
N HIS A 107 -9.66 7.52 -4.41
CA HIS A 107 -11.06 7.77 -4.74
C HIS A 107 -11.24 8.87 -5.80
N GLN A 108 -10.49 9.97 -5.67
CA GLN A 108 -10.53 11.05 -6.67
C GLN A 108 -10.01 10.59 -8.03
N ARG A 109 -8.93 9.80 -8.07
CA ARG A 109 -8.39 9.21 -9.31
C ARG A 109 -9.41 8.32 -10.02
N ILE A 110 -10.21 7.57 -9.25
CA ILE A 110 -11.31 6.74 -9.79
C ILE A 110 -12.42 7.62 -10.38
N ILE A 111 -12.83 8.69 -9.69
CA ILE A 111 -13.84 9.61 -10.23
C ILE A 111 -13.35 10.26 -11.53
N ILE A 112 -12.08 10.65 -11.60
CA ILE A 112 -11.47 11.21 -12.82
C ILE A 112 -11.51 10.18 -13.96
N ARG A 113 -11.15 8.92 -13.69
CA ARG A 113 -11.23 7.82 -14.67
C ARG A 113 -12.66 7.65 -15.22
N ASP A 114 -13.64 7.65 -14.34
CA ASP A 114 -15.03 7.45 -14.72
C ASP A 114 -15.57 8.65 -15.52
N GLN A 115 -15.17 9.88 -15.16
CA GLN A 115 -15.52 11.07 -15.92
C GLN A 115 -14.83 11.14 -17.28
N PHE A 116 -13.56 10.75 -17.37
CA PHE A 116 -12.85 10.66 -18.65
C PHE A 116 -13.60 9.73 -19.63
N LYS A 117 -14.10 8.60 -19.13
CA LYS A 117 -14.93 7.70 -19.94
C LYS A 117 -16.27 8.33 -20.34
N ALA A 118 -16.92 9.06 -19.43
CA ALA A 118 -18.18 9.74 -19.72
C ALA A 118 -18.02 10.85 -20.78
N LEU A 119 -16.96 11.66 -20.69
CA LEU A 119 -16.71 12.80 -21.58
C LEU A 119 -16.20 12.38 -22.97
N TYR A 120 -15.31 11.39 -23.03
CA TYR A 120 -14.59 11.06 -24.27
C TYR A 120 -14.94 9.67 -24.84
N GLY A 121 -15.72 8.86 -24.13
CA GLY A 121 -16.04 7.48 -24.54
C GLY A 121 -14.85 6.53 -24.54
N LYS A 122 -13.71 6.96 -23.99
CA LYS A 122 -12.43 6.22 -23.95
C LYS A 122 -12.11 5.75 -22.53
N ASP A 123 -11.50 4.59 -22.39
CA ASP A 123 -11.07 4.08 -21.09
C ASP A 123 -9.69 4.65 -20.74
N LEU A 124 -9.63 5.48 -19.69
CA LEU A 124 -8.39 6.19 -19.30
C LEU A 124 -7.21 5.25 -19.07
N ILE A 125 -7.45 4.11 -18.41
CA ILE A 125 -6.39 3.12 -18.16
C ILE A 125 -5.87 2.56 -19.47
N THR A 126 -6.75 2.25 -20.41
CA THR A 126 -6.40 1.72 -21.73
C THR A 126 -5.58 2.72 -22.55
N GLU A 127 -6.00 3.98 -22.61
CA GLU A 127 -5.27 5.03 -23.35
C GLU A 127 -3.87 5.26 -22.75
N LEU A 128 -3.76 5.39 -21.42
CA LEU A 128 -2.44 5.52 -20.79
C LEU A 128 -1.56 4.29 -21.02
N SER A 129 -2.19 3.13 -21.14
CA SER A 129 -1.49 1.88 -21.37
C SER A 129 -0.96 1.73 -22.78
N SER A 130 -1.60 2.29 -23.81
CA SER A 130 -1.07 2.23 -25.17
C SER A 130 0.20 3.08 -25.29
N GLU A 131 0.22 4.21 -24.58
CA GLU A 131 1.28 5.23 -24.69
C GLU A 131 2.44 5.04 -23.70
N THR A 132 2.33 4.09 -22.77
CA THR A 132 3.37 3.81 -21.77
C THR A 132 3.82 2.36 -21.83
N SER A 133 4.98 2.05 -21.25
CA SER A 133 5.53 0.69 -21.20
C SER A 133 6.22 0.39 -19.86
N GLY A 134 6.69 -0.86 -19.70
CA GLY A 134 7.51 -1.28 -18.57
C GLY A 134 6.85 -1.09 -17.19
N HIS A 135 7.68 -0.76 -16.19
CA HIS A 135 7.26 -0.53 -14.80
C HIS A 135 6.45 0.75 -14.64
N PHE A 136 6.75 1.77 -15.43
CA PHE A 136 5.99 3.02 -15.43
C PHE A 136 4.50 2.79 -15.76
N LYS A 137 4.21 2.03 -16.83
CA LYS A 137 2.85 1.59 -17.17
C LYS A 137 2.17 0.83 -16.03
N LYS A 138 2.90 -0.08 -15.37
CA LYS A 138 2.36 -0.87 -14.25
C LYS A 138 1.97 0.03 -13.07
N LEU A 139 2.86 0.95 -12.68
CA LEU A 139 2.63 1.87 -11.58
C LEU A 139 1.44 2.82 -11.86
N LEU A 140 1.34 3.37 -13.07
CA LEU A 140 0.20 4.19 -13.48
C LEU A 140 -1.14 3.42 -13.41
N LYS A 141 -1.15 2.17 -13.89
CA LYS A 141 -2.32 1.30 -13.74
C LYS A 141 -2.72 1.09 -12.29
N MET A 142 -1.74 0.89 -11.40
CA MET A 142 -1.98 0.70 -9.97
C MET A 142 -2.57 1.96 -9.34
N LEU A 143 -2.08 3.15 -9.69
CA LEU A 143 -2.63 4.42 -9.22
C LEU A 143 -4.09 4.64 -9.63
N LEU A 144 -4.49 4.15 -10.81
CA LEU A 144 -5.86 4.30 -11.34
C LEU A 144 -6.80 3.12 -11.02
N THR A 145 -6.32 2.17 -10.22
CA THR A 145 -7.09 1.01 -9.75
C THR A 145 -7.40 1.18 -8.26
N ASP A 146 -8.61 0.81 -7.85
CA ASP A 146 -8.99 0.69 -6.44
C ASP A 146 -7.99 -0.22 -5.70
N THR A 147 -7.49 0.19 -4.53
CA THR A 147 -6.44 -0.56 -3.79
C THR A 147 -6.87 -1.99 -3.46
N ASP A 148 -8.13 -2.20 -3.10
CA ASP A 148 -8.75 -3.51 -2.86
C ASP A 148 -8.72 -4.38 -4.12
N LYS A 149 -9.06 -3.82 -5.30
CA LYS A 149 -8.95 -4.54 -6.59
C LYS A 149 -7.50 -4.80 -6.99
N MET A 150 -6.59 -3.88 -6.69
CA MET A 150 -5.14 -4.08 -6.88
C MET A 150 -4.64 -5.26 -6.03
N ASN A 151 -4.96 -5.27 -4.73
CA ASN A 151 -4.58 -6.32 -3.79
C ASN A 151 -5.23 -7.67 -4.14
N ALA A 152 -6.52 -7.68 -4.48
CA ALA A 152 -7.21 -8.88 -4.93
C ALA A 152 -6.57 -9.48 -6.21
N ARG A 153 -6.15 -8.65 -7.17
CA ARG A 153 -5.39 -9.11 -8.35
C ARG A 153 -4.03 -9.66 -7.99
N ALA A 154 -3.34 -9.07 -7.01
CA ALA A 154 -2.06 -9.58 -6.52
C ALA A 154 -2.23 -10.96 -5.87
N LEU A 155 -3.21 -11.11 -4.98
CA LEU A 155 -3.55 -12.39 -4.33
C LEU A 155 -3.96 -13.46 -5.33
N TYR A 156 -4.81 -13.13 -6.31
CA TYR A 156 -5.19 -14.09 -7.34
C TYR A 156 -3.98 -14.56 -8.14
N LYS A 157 -3.08 -13.65 -8.52
CA LYS A 157 -1.85 -14.04 -9.23
C LYS A 157 -0.90 -14.85 -8.37
N ALA A 158 -0.83 -14.54 -7.07
CA ALA A 158 0.02 -15.24 -6.12
C ALA A 158 -0.39 -16.71 -5.93
N MET A 159 -1.66 -17.04 -6.12
CA MET A 159 -2.21 -18.40 -6.00
C MET A 159 -2.52 -19.03 -7.36
N LYS A 160 -2.31 -18.31 -8.47
CA LYS A 160 -2.63 -18.83 -9.80
C LYS A 160 -1.44 -19.59 -10.39
N GLY A 161 -1.61 -20.89 -10.60
CA GLY A 161 -0.74 -21.69 -11.45
C GLY A 161 -0.02 -22.78 -10.67
N GLY A 162 1.20 -23.12 -11.09
CA GLY A 162 2.03 -24.07 -10.35
C GLY A 162 2.89 -23.34 -9.32
N GLY A 163 2.66 -23.61 -8.04
CA GLY A 163 3.32 -22.94 -6.92
C GLY A 163 2.54 -21.72 -6.41
N THR A 164 2.99 -21.19 -5.28
CA THR A 164 2.36 -20.09 -4.56
C THR A 164 3.41 -18.99 -4.33
N ASP A 165 2.99 -17.73 -4.37
CA ASP A 165 3.80 -16.59 -3.93
C ASP A 165 3.34 -16.20 -2.52
N GLU A 166 3.87 -16.91 -1.53
CA GLU A 166 3.56 -16.69 -0.12
C GLU A 166 3.96 -15.28 0.34
N SER A 167 5.02 -14.69 -0.25
CA SER A 167 5.47 -13.34 0.10
C SER A 167 4.44 -12.28 -0.24
N THR A 168 3.78 -12.35 -1.40
CA THR A 168 2.67 -11.46 -1.75
C THR A 168 1.46 -11.67 -0.84
N ILE A 169 1.12 -12.92 -0.50
CA ILE A 169 0.01 -13.23 0.41
C ILE A 169 0.27 -12.64 1.80
N ILE A 170 1.48 -12.83 2.32
CA ILE A 170 1.93 -12.31 3.61
C ILE A 170 1.86 -10.79 3.63
N GLU A 171 2.45 -10.11 2.64
CA GLU A 171 2.42 -8.65 2.60
C GLU A 171 0.99 -8.10 2.60
N VAL A 172 0.12 -8.63 1.74
CA VAL A 172 -1.23 -8.09 1.58
C VAL A 172 -2.10 -8.42 2.80
N LEU A 173 -2.16 -9.68 3.23
CA LEU A 173 -3.15 -10.10 4.24
C LEU A 173 -2.70 -9.83 5.68
N CYS A 174 -1.40 -9.89 5.99
CA CYS A 174 -0.91 -9.61 7.36
C CYS A 174 -0.83 -8.11 7.69
N THR A 175 -1.01 -7.24 6.69
CA THR A 175 -1.00 -5.77 6.87
C THR A 175 -2.39 -5.13 6.74
N SER A 176 -3.41 -5.90 6.34
CA SER A 176 -4.77 -5.42 6.11
C SER A 176 -5.60 -5.36 7.39
N SER A 177 -6.43 -4.32 7.50
CA SER A 177 -7.49 -4.18 8.51
C SER A 177 -8.75 -4.99 8.15
N ASN A 178 -9.70 -5.11 9.08
CA ASN A 178 -10.96 -5.84 8.82
C ASN A 178 -11.70 -5.28 7.59
N CYS A 179 -11.82 -3.96 7.51
CA CYS A 179 -12.48 -3.28 6.38
C CYS A 179 -11.78 -3.58 5.05
N GLU A 180 -10.45 -3.49 5.01
CA GLU A 180 -9.69 -3.80 3.80
C GLU A 180 -9.80 -5.27 3.40
N ILE A 181 -9.81 -6.20 4.35
CA ILE A 181 -10.01 -7.62 4.07
C ILE A 181 -11.38 -7.85 3.42
N GLU A 182 -12.45 -7.26 3.94
CA GLU A 182 -13.79 -7.39 3.36
C GLU A 182 -13.87 -6.76 1.95
N ASP A 183 -13.30 -5.58 1.76
CA ASP A 183 -13.22 -4.93 0.44
C ASP A 183 -12.42 -5.80 -0.55
N ILE A 184 -11.29 -6.37 -0.12
CA ILE A 184 -10.47 -7.28 -0.93
C ILE A 184 -11.26 -8.52 -1.34
N LYS A 185 -12.04 -9.14 -0.45
CA LYS A 185 -12.86 -10.31 -0.78
C LYS A 185 -13.91 -9.98 -1.85
N ILE A 186 -14.58 -8.84 -1.71
CA ILE A 186 -15.55 -8.36 -2.71
C ILE A 186 -14.84 -8.13 -4.05
N ALA A 187 -13.69 -7.46 -4.02
CA ALA A 187 -12.90 -7.20 -5.21
C ALA A 187 -12.36 -8.49 -5.85
N TYR A 188 -12.03 -9.50 -5.05
CA TYR A 188 -11.58 -10.81 -5.52
C TYR A 188 -12.63 -11.50 -6.38
N GLN A 189 -13.90 -11.43 -6.00
CA GLN A 189 -15.01 -11.93 -6.82
C GLN A 189 -15.12 -11.20 -8.17
N SER A 190 -14.84 -9.89 -8.19
CA SER A 190 -14.75 -9.11 -9.44
C SER A 190 -13.55 -9.55 -10.28
N VAL A 191 -12.40 -9.81 -9.65
CA VAL A 191 -11.18 -10.28 -10.32
C VAL A 191 -11.37 -11.66 -10.94
N LEU A 192 -12.01 -12.60 -10.26
CA LEU A 192 -12.32 -13.92 -10.82
C LEU A 192 -13.11 -13.79 -12.13
N LYS A 193 -14.11 -12.91 -12.16
CA LYS A 193 -14.90 -12.60 -13.37
C LYS A 193 -14.05 -11.95 -14.47
N ASP A 194 -13.16 -11.02 -14.12
CA ASP A 194 -12.20 -10.42 -15.07
C ASP A 194 -11.35 -11.51 -15.77
N TYR A 195 -11.08 -12.63 -15.09
CA TYR A 195 -10.35 -13.79 -15.63
C TYR A 195 -11.25 -14.90 -16.22
N GLY A 196 -12.54 -14.63 -16.40
CA GLY A 196 -13.50 -15.59 -17.00
C GLY A 196 -13.92 -16.72 -16.05
N ILE A 197 -13.61 -16.63 -14.77
CA ILE A 197 -13.98 -17.63 -13.76
C ILE A 197 -15.34 -17.22 -13.19
N SER A 198 -16.33 -18.10 -13.38
CA SER A 198 -17.73 -17.83 -13.00
C SER A 198 -18.27 -18.80 -11.93
N ASP A 199 -17.44 -19.67 -11.35
CA ASP A 199 -17.88 -20.55 -10.26
C ASP A 199 -18.14 -19.71 -9.00
N PRO A 200 -19.40 -19.58 -8.54
CA PRO A 200 -19.73 -18.75 -7.39
C PRO A 200 -19.20 -19.31 -6.06
N ARG A 201 -18.70 -20.55 -6.04
CA ARG A 201 -18.12 -21.17 -4.84
C ARG A 201 -16.64 -20.85 -4.67
N ARG A 202 -15.98 -20.40 -5.74
CA ARG A 202 -14.58 -20.00 -5.67
C ARG A 202 -14.47 -18.63 -5.03
N THR A 203 -13.79 -18.55 -3.90
CA THR A 203 -13.56 -17.33 -3.12
C THR A 203 -12.08 -17.15 -2.81
N LEU A 204 -11.73 -16.01 -2.22
CA LEU A 204 -10.37 -15.81 -1.71
C LEU A 204 -10.04 -16.85 -0.65
N GLU A 205 -10.98 -17.15 0.24
CA GLU A 205 -10.84 -18.18 1.26
C GLU A 205 -10.64 -19.57 0.65
N SER A 206 -11.42 -19.96 -0.37
CA SER A 206 -11.24 -21.27 -0.99
C SER A 206 -9.88 -21.40 -1.68
N ASP A 207 -9.43 -20.37 -2.40
CA ASP A 207 -8.12 -20.38 -3.06
C ASP A 207 -6.99 -20.45 -2.00
N VAL A 208 -7.12 -19.75 -0.88
CA VAL A 208 -6.18 -19.89 0.26
C VAL A 208 -6.23 -21.29 0.88
N GLU A 209 -7.40 -21.91 1.00
CA GLU A 209 -7.54 -23.26 1.53
C GLU A 209 -6.85 -24.33 0.69
N ASP A 210 -6.91 -24.14 -0.64
CA ASP A 210 -6.34 -25.03 -1.65
C ASP A 210 -4.82 -24.83 -1.83
N ASP A 211 -4.33 -23.59 -1.82
CA ASP A 211 -2.92 -23.26 -2.11
C ASP A 211 -2.01 -23.21 -0.88
N LEU A 212 -2.55 -23.05 0.33
CA LEU A 212 -1.77 -23.00 1.57
C LEU A 212 -1.98 -24.22 2.48
N SER A 213 -1.01 -24.46 3.36
CA SER A 213 -1.07 -25.54 4.34
C SER A 213 -0.53 -25.15 5.72
N GLY A 214 -0.77 -26.03 6.70
CA GLY A 214 -0.20 -25.93 8.04
C GLY A 214 -0.60 -24.66 8.82
N PRO A 215 0.22 -24.25 9.80
CA PRO A 215 -0.02 -23.07 10.62
C PRO A 215 -0.11 -21.76 9.81
N PHE A 216 0.62 -21.66 8.69
CA PHE A 216 0.54 -20.50 7.81
C PHE A 216 -0.86 -20.32 7.24
N LYS A 217 -1.46 -21.38 6.67
CA LYS A 217 -2.87 -21.34 6.25
C LYS A 217 -3.79 -20.93 7.38
N ASN A 218 -3.62 -21.53 8.57
CA ASN A 218 -4.51 -21.27 9.70
C ASN A 218 -4.48 -19.79 10.12
N LEU A 219 -3.30 -19.15 10.12
CA LEU A 219 -3.18 -17.72 10.37
C LEU A 219 -3.89 -16.90 9.29
N VAL A 220 -3.65 -17.20 8.01
CA VAL A 220 -4.27 -16.45 6.90
C VAL A 220 -5.80 -16.58 6.94
N ILE A 221 -6.33 -17.79 7.17
CA ILE A 221 -7.77 -18.02 7.31
C ILE A 221 -8.36 -17.27 8.52
N ALA A 222 -7.61 -17.18 9.63
CA ALA A 222 -8.03 -16.41 10.80
C ALA A 222 -8.08 -14.90 10.49
N LEU A 223 -7.08 -14.35 9.79
CA LEU A 223 -7.07 -12.96 9.35
C LEU A 223 -8.20 -12.66 8.36
N LEU A 224 -8.45 -13.59 7.43
CA LEU A 224 -9.57 -13.51 6.50
C LEU A 224 -10.93 -13.51 7.20
N GLN A 225 -11.06 -13.86 8.48
CA GLN A 225 -12.33 -13.69 9.18
C GLN A 225 -12.72 -12.21 9.37
N ALA A 226 -11.77 -11.26 9.23
CA ALA A 226 -12.00 -9.83 9.41
C ALA A 226 -12.71 -9.47 10.74
N LYS A 227 -12.32 -10.17 11.81
CA LYS A 227 -12.92 -10.06 13.16
C LYS A 227 -11.91 -9.63 14.21
N ARG A 228 -10.83 -8.95 13.83
CA ARG A 228 -9.93 -8.33 14.80
C ARG A 228 -10.73 -7.31 15.64
N GLU A 229 -10.51 -7.28 16.93
CA GLU A 229 -11.06 -6.25 17.81
C GLU A 229 -10.60 -4.87 17.35
N GLU A 230 -11.54 -3.95 17.18
CA GLU A 230 -11.28 -2.56 16.82
C GLU A 230 -11.89 -1.65 17.91
N ILE A 231 -11.26 -0.50 18.13
CA ILE A 231 -11.79 0.54 19.02
C ILE A 231 -12.23 1.75 18.18
N PRO A 232 -13.23 2.53 18.64
CA PRO A 232 -13.61 3.77 17.97
C PRO A 232 -12.44 4.76 17.91
N PHE A 233 -12.41 5.57 16.86
CA PHE A 233 -11.37 6.58 16.63
C PHE A 233 -11.24 7.56 17.81
N GLU A 234 -12.36 7.98 18.39
CA GLU A 234 -12.42 8.91 19.52
C GLU A 234 -11.81 8.33 20.80
N ILE A 235 -11.77 6.99 20.91
CA ILE A 235 -11.10 6.30 22.01
C ILE A 235 -9.58 6.22 21.73
N ALA A 236 -9.19 5.91 20.49
CA ALA A 236 -7.79 5.85 20.08
C ALA A 236 -7.07 7.21 20.21
N GLU A 237 -7.74 8.33 19.92
CA GLU A 237 -7.17 9.69 20.09
C GLU A 237 -6.77 10.00 21.54
N GLN A 238 -7.36 9.33 22.53
CA GLN A 238 -7.07 9.59 23.93
C GLN A 238 -5.73 8.99 24.39
N ILE A 239 -5.18 8.04 23.62
CA ILE A 239 -4.00 7.26 23.98
C ILE A 239 -2.78 8.16 24.20
N GLN A 240 -2.60 9.18 23.36
CA GLN A 240 -1.47 10.10 23.49
C GLN A 240 -1.43 10.79 24.86
N SER A 241 -2.60 11.04 25.46
CA SER A 241 -2.72 11.75 26.75
C SER A 241 -2.88 10.83 27.95
N LYS A 242 -3.59 9.71 27.79
CA LYS A 242 -3.95 8.79 28.89
C LYS A 242 -3.15 7.50 28.91
N GLY A 243 -2.32 7.26 27.88
CA GLY A 243 -1.57 6.03 27.69
C GLY A 243 -2.43 4.85 27.23
N ILE A 244 -1.77 3.81 26.73
CA ILE A 244 -2.40 2.62 26.14
C ILE A 244 -3.32 1.87 27.11
N LYS A 245 -3.00 1.91 28.41
CA LYS A 245 -3.79 1.27 29.48
C LYS A 245 -5.22 1.82 29.61
N SER A 246 -5.48 2.99 29.03
CA SER A 246 -6.81 3.60 29.03
C SER A 246 -7.78 2.98 28.01
N VAL A 247 -7.28 2.17 27.07
CA VAL A 247 -8.07 1.59 25.97
C VAL A 247 -8.02 0.06 25.90
N VAL A 248 -7.39 -0.59 26.87
CA VAL A 248 -7.24 -2.07 26.93
C VAL A 248 -7.62 -2.61 28.31
N ASP A 249 -8.11 -3.85 28.36
CA ASP A 249 -8.34 -4.58 29.61
C ASP A 249 -7.02 -5.21 30.08
N MET A 250 -6.43 -4.64 31.13
CA MET A 250 -5.14 -5.11 31.66
C MET A 250 -5.19 -6.52 32.25
N ASN A 251 -6.33 -6.97 32.79
CA ASN A 251 -6.44 -8.34 33.28
C ASN A 251 -6.36 -9.33 32.12
N LEU A 252 -6.99 -8.99 31.00
CA LEU A 252 -6.93 -9.79 29.79
C LEU A 252 -5.55 -9.74 29.14
N VAL A 253 -4.87 -8.59 29.16
CA VAL A 253 -3.47 -8.49 28.72
C VAL A 253 -2.59 -9.44 29.52
N GLU A 254 -2.72 -9.47 30.85
CA GLU A 254 -1.95 -10.38 31.70
C GLU A 254 -2.25 -11.85 31.39
N GLN A 255 -3.51 -12.22 31.15
CA GLN A 255 -3.90 -13.57 30.75
C GLN A 255 -3.32 -13.97 29.39
N ASP A 256 -3.39 -13.09 28.40
CA ASP A 256 -2.87 -13.36 27.06
C ASP A 256 -1.32 -13.41 27.06
N VAL A 257 -0.64 -12.63 27.92
CA VAL A 257 0.81 -12.73 28.14
C VAL A 257 1.20 -14.11 28.67
N GLU A 258 0.49 -14.63 29.67
CA GLU A 258 0.73 -16.01 30.14
C GLU A 258 0.45 -17.02 29.05
N THR A 259 -0.65 -16.85 28.32
CA THR A 259 -1.04 -17.77 27.24
C THR A 259 0.04 -17.84 26.16
N LEU A 260 0.65 -16.71 25.78
CA LEU A 260 1.72 -16.69 24.79
C LEU A 260 3.02 -17.32 25.32
N TRP A 261 3.36 -17.09 26.58
CA TRP A 261 4.51 -17.75 27.22
C TRP A 261 4.32 -19.27 27.27
N ASP A 262 3.15 -19.70 27.72
CA ASP A 262 2.77 -21.10 27.81
C ASP A 262 2.67 -21.77 26.44
N ALA A 263 2.37 -21.01 25.39
CA ALA A 263 2.26 -21.47 24.01
C ALA A 263 3.62 -21.67 23.31
N GLY A 264 4.68 -20.98 23.76
CA GLY A 264 6.03 -21.08 23.20
C GLY A 264 7.03 -21.55 24.24
N GLU A 265 7.73 -20.59 24.84
CA GLU A 265 8.92 -20.80 25.69
C GLU A 265 8.71 -21.77 26.87
N ALA A 266 7.49 -21.91 27.40
CA ALA A 266 7.24 -22.78 28.55
C ALA A 266 7.02 -24.26 28.20
N ARG A 267 7.06 -24.64 26.92
CA ARG A 267 6.78 -26.00 26.46
C ARG A 267 7.80 -26.51 25.44
N LEU A 268 7.71 -27.80 25.11
CA LEU A 268 8.38 -28.38 23.96
C LEU A 268 7.46 -28.35 22.75
N GLY A 269 7.94 -27.80 21.64
CA GLY A 269 7.11 -27.46 20.48
C GLY A 269 6.31 -26.18 20.72
N THR A 270 5.40 -25.84 19.81
CA THR A 270 4.70 -24.56 19.82
C THR A 270 3.19 -24.79 19.73
N ASP A 271 2.41 -23.97 20.44
CA ASP A 271 0.94 -23.93 20.32
C ASP A 271 0.55 -22.86 19.29
N GLU A 272 0.71 -23.19 18.01
CA GLU A 272 0.46 -22.21 16.95
C GLU A 272 -0.99 -21.71 16.98
N ALA A 273 -1.94 -22.56 17.38
CA ALA A 273 -3.35 -22.19 17.48
C ALA A 273 -3.61 -21.11 18.54
N ALA A 274 -3.00 -21.21 19.72
CA ALA A 274 -3.12 -20.20 20.77
C ALA A 274 -2.50 -18.86 20.33
N ILE A 275 -1.32 -18.91 19.71
CA ILE A 275 -0.62 -17.70 19.21
C ILE A 275 -1.44 -17.03 18.10
N ILE A 276 -1.90 -17.80 17.11
CA ILE A 276 -2.75 -17.30 16.01
C ILE A 276 -4.02 -16.67 16.56
N LYS A 277 -4.69 -17.33 17.51
CA LYS A 277 -5.93 -16.80 18.11
C LYS A 277 -5.71 -15.42 18.71
N ILE A 278 -4.66 -15.23 19.52
CA ILE A 278 -4.37 -13.92 20.13
C ILE A 278 -3.99 -12.90 19.07
N LEU A 279 -3.01 -13.21 18.21
CA LEU A 279 -2.50 -12.25 17.24
C LEU A 279 -3.50 -11.87 16.15
N ALA A 280 -4.42 -12.74 15.75
CA ALA A 280 -5.43 -12.44 14.72
C ALA A 280 -6.69 -11.75 15.27
N SER A 281 -7.01 -11.91 16.56
CA SER A 281 -8.26 -11.41 17.14
C SER A 281 -8.12 -10.16 18.00
N ARG A 282 -6.98 -9.95 18.68
CA ARG A 282 -6.83 -8.80 19.58
C ARG A 282 -6.58 -7.49 18.84
N SER A 283 -7.01 -6.40 19.45
CA SER A 283 -6.77 -5.07 18.91
C SER A 283 -5.27 -4.75 18.85
N VAL A 284 -4.89 -3.84 17.94
CA VAL A 284 -3.51 -3.36 17.79
C VAL A 284 -2.93 -2.88 19.13
N TRP A 285 -3.73 -2.15 19.92
CA TRP A 285 -3.30 -1.65 21.23
C TRP A 285 -3.18 -2.73 22.29
N HIS A 286 -4.04 -3.75 22.24
CA HIS A 286 -3.93 -4.90 23.14
C HIS A 286 -2.67 -5.70 22.85
N ILE A 287 -2.33 -5.93 21.58
CA ILE A 287 -1.06 -6.57 21.18
C ILE A 287 0.16 -5.75 21.62
N GLN A 288 0.13 -4.42 21.47
CA GLN A 288 1.20 -3.56 21.98
C GLN A 288 1.35 -3.67 23.51
N ALA A 289 0.24 -3.69 24.25
CA ALA A 289 0.27 -3.85 25.70
C ALA A 289 0.82 -5.23 26.12
N ILE A 290 0.44 -6.30 25.39
CA ILE A 290 1.02 -7.63 25.56
C ILE A 290 2.54 -7.57 25.36
N ALA A 291 3.03 -7.02 24.25
CA ALA A 291 4.46 -6.99 23.97
C ALA A 291 5.27 -6.28 25.07
N GLN A 292 4.77 -5.14 25.56
CA GLN A 292 5.38 -4.40 26.67
C GLN A 292 5.40 -5.21 27.98
N HIS A 293 4.30 -5.89 28.29
CA HIS A 293 4.19 -6.69 29.51
C HIS A 293 5.00 -7.99 29.43
N TYR A 294 5.03 -8.63 28.27
CA TYR A 294 5.80 -9.84 27.99
C TYR A 294 7.29 -9.59 28.20
N GLU A 295 7.83 -8.54 27.57
CA GLU A 295 9.25 -8.19 27.69
C GLU A 295 9.61 -7.82 29.14
N LYS A 296 8.74 -7.06 29.82
CA LYS A 296 8.95 -6.72 31.24
C LYS A 296 8.96 -7.96 32.14
N LYS A 297 8.11 -8.95 31.86
CA LYS A 297 7.94 -10.14 32.71
C LYS A 297 9.03 -11.19 32.46
N TYR A 298 9.39 -11.42 31.20
CA TYR A 298 10.25 -12.53 30.80
C TYR A 298 11.66 -12.08 30.35
N GLY A 299 11.91 -10.79 30.18
CA GLY A 299 13.22 -10.25 29.79
C GLY A 299 13.62 -10.57 28.34
N LYS A 300 12.70 -11.08 27.53
CA LYS A 300 12.86 -11.35 26.09
C LYS A 300 11.73 -10.66 25.34
N SER A 301 12.03 -10.01 24.22
CA SER A 301 10.99 -9.36 23.42
C SER A 301 10.02 -10.41 22.86
N LEU A 302 8.75 -10.04 22.70
CA LEU A 302 7.76 -10.94 22.12
C LEU A 302 8.15 -11.34 20.68
N VAL A 303 8.75 -10.41 19.92
CA VAL A 303 9.22 -10.65 18.56
C VAL A 303 10.29 -11.75 18.55
N ASP A 304 11.33 -11.62 19.39
CA ASP A 304 12.41 -12.61 19.46
C ASP A 304 11.92 -13.97 19.96
N SER A 305 10.95 -13.96 20.87
CA SER A 305 10.35 -15.19 21.39
C SER A 305 9.59 -15.95 20.31
N LEU A 306 8.72 -15.27 19.54
CA LEU A 306 7.99 -15.91 18.45
C LEU A 306 8.90 -16.31 17.29
N ALA A 307 9.94 -15.52 16.99
CA ALA A 307 10.91 -15.85 15.96
C ALA A 307 11.71 -17.12 16.28
N SER A 308 12.06 -17.36 17.56
CA SER A 308 12.77 -18.59 17.93
C SER A 308 11.89 -19.85 17.93
N GLU A 309 10.58 -19.69 18.02
CA GLU A 309 9.60 -20.78 18.11
C GLU A 309 8.97 -21.15 16.76
N THR A 310 9.12 -20.31 15.74
CA THR A 310 8.46 -20.51 14.45
C THR A 310 9.48 -20.52 13.30
N SER A 311 9.05 -20.98 12.12
CA SER A 311 9.91 -20.98 10.94
C SER A 311 9.13 -20.74 9.64
N GLY A 312 9.86 -20.39 8.57
CA GLY A 312 9.34 -20.33 7.20
C GLY A 312 8.27 -19.25 6.99
N ASP A 313 7.28 -19.56 6.16
CA ASP A 313 6.20 -18.61 5.82
C ASP A 313 5.29 -18.34 7.01
N PHE A 314 5.14 -19.31 7.92
CA PHE A 314 4.39 -19.09 9.16
C PHE A 314 5.08 -18.04 10.04
N GLU A 315 6.39 -18.16 10.30
CA GLU A 315 7.17 -17.15 11.02
C GLU A 315 7.05 -15.79 10.35
N SER A 316 7.26 -15.73 9.03
CA SER A 316 7.21 -14.47 8.26
C SER A 316 5.85 -13.79 8.38
N ALA A 317 4.76 -14.55 8.24
CA ALA A 317 3.39 -14.05 8.38
C ALA A 317 3.09 -13.59 9.82
N LEU A 318 3.52 -14.38 10.80
CA LEU A 318 3.28 -14.14 12.22
C LEU A 318 4.00 -12.87 12.69
N LEU A 319 5.30 -12.75 12.37
CA LEU A 319 6.11 -11.61 12.71
C LEU A 319 5.65 -10.35 11.99
N LEU A 320 5.23 -10.44 10.73
CA LEU A 320 4.65 -9.27 10.04
C LEU A 320 3.35 -8.83 10.71
N THR A 321 2.46 -9.77 11.06
CA THR A 321 1.20 -9.47 11.78
C THR A 321 1.46 -8.82 13.15
N LEU A 322 2.47 -9.30 13.88
CA LEU A 322 2.88 -8.69 15.14
C LEU A 322 3.47 -7.30 14.92
N ASN A 323 4.44 -7.16 14.04
CA ASN A 323 5.16 -5.91 13.81
C ASN A 323 4.26 -4.80 13.27
N THR A 324 3.23 -5.12 12.47
CA THR A 324 2.22 -4.13 12.05
C THR A 324 1.37 -3.62 13.22
N CYS A 325 1.23 -4.40 14.29
CA CYS A 325 0.60 -3.95 15.53
C CYS A 325 1.56 -3.13 16.41
N LEU A 326 2.86 -3.45 16.42
CA LEU A 326 3.85 -2.77 17.29
C LEU A 326 4.35 -1.45 16.72
N ASN A 327 4.64 -1.42 15.42
CA ASN A 327 5.07 -0.23 14.69
C ASN A 327 4.81 -0.44 13.19
N ARG A 328 3.63 -0.04 12.74
CA ARG A 328 3.21 -0.21 11.33
C ARG A 328 4.16 0.46 10.34
N PRO A 329 4.59 1.72 10.53
CA PRO A 329 5.51 2.34 9.59
C PRO A 329 6.86 1.61 9.49
N LYS A 330 7.39 1.11 10.61
CA LYS A 330 8.61 0.29 10.60
C LYS A 330 8.41 -1.05 9.88
N ALA A 331 7.28 -1.71 10.08
CA ALA A 331 6.97 -2.97 9.38
C ALA A 331 6.93 -2.78 7.85
N TYR A 332 6.31 -1.70 7.36
CA TYR A 332 6.35 -1.36 5.94
C TYR A 332 7.73 -0.93 5.46
N ALA A 333 8.51 -0.22 6.28
CA ALA A 333 9.89 0.12 5.95
C ALA A 333 10.76 -1.14 5.75
N ASP A 334 10.56 -2.16 6.59
CA ASP A 334 11.26 -3.45 6.45
C ASP A 334 10.83 -4.21 5.18
N LEU A 335 9.54 -4.16 4.83
CA LEU A 335 9.04 -4.73 3.57
C LEU A 335 9.64 -4.01 2.36
N LEU A 336 9.71 -2.68 2.37
CA LEU A 336 10.34 -1.89 1.32
C LEU A 336 11.83 -2.23 1.18
N LEU A 337 12.54 -2.37 2.31
CA LEU A 337 13.93 -2.80 2.30
C LEU A 337 14.06 -4.19 1.68
N LYS A 338 13.22 -5.15 2.10
CA LYS A 338 13.23 -6.52 1.55
C LYS A 338 12.96 -6.52 0.04
N ALA A 339 12.07 -5.65 -0.45
CA ALA A 339 11.72 -5.54 -1.86
C ALA A 339 12.86 -4.97 -2.72
N MET A 340 13.70 -4.09 -2.15
CA MET A 340 14.79 -3.42 -2.87
C MET A 340 16.17 -4.07 -2.64
N LYS A 341 16.35 -4.82 -1.55
CA LYS A 341 17.63 -5.38 -1.17
C LYS A 341 17.84 -6.76 -1.80
N GLY A 342 18.82 -6.87 -2.70
CA GLY A 342 19.25 -8.16 -3.23
C GLY A 342 19.66 -8.08 -4.70
N LEU A 343 19.62 -9.23 -5.38
CA LEU A 343 19.81 -9.27 -6.84
C LEU A 343 18.48 -8.92 -7.52
N GLY A 344 18.34 -7.65 -7.89
CA GLY A 344 17.14 -7.11 -8.50
C GLY A 344 16.11 -6.61 -7.49
N THR A 345 15.09 -5.94 -8.01
CA THR A 345 14.02 -5.29 -7.23
C THR A 345 12.71 -6.04 -7.41
N ASP A 346 12.02 -6.34 -6.32
CA ASP A 346 10.60 -6.70 -6.37
C ASP A 346 9.75 -5.44 -6.57
N ASP A 347 9.70 -5.00 -7.82
CA ASP A 347 8.96 -3.81 -8.20
C ASP A 347 7.46 -3.92 -7.89
N CYS A 348 6.89 -5.13 -7.90
CA CYS A 348 5.45 -5.30 -7.63
C CYS A 348 5.12 -4.95 -6.18
N THR A 349 5.92 -5.44 -5.24
CA THR A 349 5.80 -5.12 -3.80
C THR A 349 6.13 -3.65 -3.55
N LEU A 350 7.23 -3.14 -4.12
CA LEU A 350 7.62 -1.72 -4.00
C LEU A 350 6.49 -0.78 -4.45
N MET A 351 5.95 -1.00 -5.65
CA MET A 351 4.83 -0.21 -6.19
C MET A 351 3.57 -0.34 -5.32
N ARG A 352 3.22 -1.56 -4.86
CA ARG A 352 2.00 -1.82 -4.10
C ARG A 352 2.03 -1.12 -2.74
N ILE A 353 3.16 -1.17 -2.05
CA ILE A 353 3.33 -0.47 -0.77
C ILE A 353 3.26 1.04 -0.99
N ILE A 354 4.03 1.60 -1.92
CA ILE A 354 4.04 3.06 -2.14
C ILE A 354 2.64 3.57 -2.52
N VAL A 355 1.93 2.89 -3.44
CA VAL A 355 0.59 3.29 -3.88
C VAL A 355 -0.46 3.15 -2.77
N SER A 356 -0.40 2.09 -1.96
CA SER A 356 -1.40 1.86 -0.91
C SER A 356 -1.20 2.75 0.32
N ARG A 357 0.04 3.19 0.58
CA ARG A 357 0.40 3.92 1.81
C ARG A 357 0.56 5.42 1.62
N CYS A 358 0.73 5.93 0.38
CA CYS A 358 1.00 7.35 0.12
C CYS A 358 -0.05 8.32 0.68
N GLU A 359 -1.30 7.87 0.83
CA GLU A 359 -2.44 8.64 1.37
C GLU A 359 -2.69 8.40 2.87
N LEU A 360 -1.93 7.51 3.50
CA LEU A 360 -2.12 7.08 4.89
C LEU A 360 -0.95 7.47 5.78
N ASP A 361 0.20 6.85 5.58
CA ASP A 361 1.34 6.89 6.50
C ASP A 361 2.71 6.81 5.82
N LEU A 362 2.79 6.92 4.50
CA LEU A 362 4.07 6.81 3.77
C LEU A 362 5.12 7.80 4.24
N GLY A 363 4.73 8.98 4.73
CA GLY A 363 5.66 9.96 5.30
C GLY A 363 6.28 9.45 6.60
N SER A 364 5.49 8.79 7.44
CA SER A 364 6.00 8.08 8.64
C SER A 364 6.83 6.86 8.27
N ILE A 365 6.49 6.14 7.20
CA ILE A 365 7.28 5.01 6.69
C ILE A 365 8.66 5.49 6.23
N CYS A 366 8.74 6.59 5.47
CA CYS A 366 10.01 7.18 5.05
C CYS A 366 10.91 7.52 6.25
N GLN A 367 10.34 8.11 7.31
CA GLN A 367 11.08 8.44 8.53
C GLN A 367 11.60 7.19 9.25
N GLU A 368 10.78 6.15 9.38
CA GLU A 368 11.21 4.88 9.99
C GLU A 368 12.25 4.13 9.14
N PHE A 369 12.13 4.21 7.82
CA PHE A 369 13.11 3.66 6.89
C PHE A 369 14.48 4.31 7.10
N GLU A 370 14.55 5.64 7.06
CA GLU A 370 15.80 6.38 7.27
C GLU A 370 16.39 6.13 8.68
N ARG A 371 15.53 6.15 9.71
CA ARG A 371 15.94 5.86 11.10
C ARG A 371 16.58 4.47 11.24
N SER A 372 16.09 3.48 10.50
CA SER A 372 16.56 2.10 10.60
C SER A 372 17.75 1.78 9.71
N GLN A 373 17.82 2.36 8.50
CA GLN A 373 18.85 2.06 7.51
C GLN A 373 20.01 3.06 7.50
N GLY A 374 19.83 4.25 8.09
CA GLY A 374 20.80 5.34 8.03
C GLY A 374 20.92 6.03 6.66
N SER A 375 20.15 5.56 5.67
CA SER A 375 20.01 6.11 4.32
C SER A 375 18.52 6.27 4.02
N SER A 376 18.16 7.28 3.24
CA SER A 376 16.74 7.60 2.99
C SER A 376 16.11 6.63 1.99
N LEU A 377 14.78 6.47 2.05
CA LEU A 377 14.04 5.71 1.03
C LEU A 377 14.23 6.30 -0.39
N GLU A 378 14.40 7.62 -0.47
CA GLU A 378 14.74 8.31 -1.72
C GLU A 378 16.06 7.80 -2.32
N GLU A 379 17.12 7.71 -1.51
CA GLU A 379 18.43 7.24 -1.99
C GLU A 379 18.37 5.81 -2.53
N TRP A 380 17.62 4.93 -1.87
CA TRP A 380 17.38 3.56 -2.33
C TRP A 380 16.57 3.50 -3.63
N ILE A 381 15.48 4.26 -3.74
CA ILE A 381 14.72 4.32 -5.00
C ILE A 381 15.61 4.86 -6.13
N ARG A 382 16.50 5.81 -5.84
CA ARG A 382 17.45 6.35 -6.81
C ARG A 382 18.47 5.32 -7.28
N SER A 383 18.92 4.41 -6.42
CA SER A 383 19.87 3.35 -6.78
C SER A 383 19.23 2.18 -7.51
N GLU A 384 18.01 1.79 -7.11
CA GLU A 384 17.38 0.54 -7.56
C GLU A 384 16.46 0.69 -8.78
N THR A 385 16.10 1.91 -9.16
CA THR A 385 15.14 2.17 -10.24
C THR A 385 15.66 3.22 -11.21
N SER A 386 15.00 3.44 -12.36
CA SER A 386 15.39 4.49 -13.31
C SER A 386 14.21 4.98 -14.16
N GLY A 387 14.44 6.05 -14.92
CA GLY A 387 13.48 6.61 -15.88
C GLY A 387 12.20 7.13 -15.23
N ASP A 388 11.09 7.11 -15.97
CA ASP A 388 9.82 7.68 -15.51
C ASP A 388 9.18 6.88 -14.38
N TYR A 389 9.53 5.60 -14.27
CA TYR A 389 9.18 4.77 -13.13
C TYR A 389 9.80 5.32 -11.84
N GLN A 390 11.11 5.59 -11.83
CA GLN A 390 11.80 6.19 -10.69
C GLN A 390 11.20 7.55 -10.34
N LYS A 391 11.02 8.43 -11.33
CA LYS A 391 10.42 9.75 -11.12
C LYS A 391 9.07 9.62 -10.42
N LEU A 392 8.24 8.66 -10.84
CA LEU A 392 6.91 8.42 -10.29
C LEU A 392 6.93 7.91 -8.85
N LEU A 393 7.87 7.04 -8.51
CA LEU A 393 8.08 6.62 -7.13
C LEU A 393 8.54 7.77 -6.24
N LEU A 394 9.51 8.56 -6.70
CA LEU A 394 10.04 9.74 -5.98
C LEU A 394 8.94 10.77 -5.73
N ALA A 395 8.12 11.04 -6.74
CA ALA A 395 6.92 11.84 -6.64
C ALA A 395 5.98 11.35 -5.53
N LEU A 396 5.68 10.04 -5.49
CA LEU A 396 4.77 9.45 -4.51
C LEU A 396 5.31 9.47 -3.07
N ILE A 397 6.63 9.40 -2.87
CA ILE A 397 7.24 9.53 -1.54
C ILE A 397 7.46 10.99 -1.12
N GLY A 398 7.10 11.96 -1.97
CA GLY A 398 7.25 13.40 -1.69
C GLY A 398 8.67 13.95 -1.90
N ALA A 399 9.52 13.24 -2.64
CA ALA A 399 10.88 13.66 -2.97
C ALA A 399 10.91 14.53 -4.25
N GLU A 400 11.90 15.42 -4.34
CA GLU A 400 12.15 16.16 -5.59
C GLU A 400 12.69 15.22 -6.68
N TRP A 401 12.41 15.51 -7.93
CA TRP A 401 13.01 14.81 -9.06
C TRP A 401 13.34 15.82 -10.16
N SER A 402 14.49 15.64 -10.81
CA SER A 402 15.05 16.58 -11.78
C SER A 402 15.16 15.94 -13.16
#